data_AF-B4FMK7-F1
#
_entry.id   AF-B4FMK7-F1
#
_cell.length_a   1.000
_cell.length_b   1.000
_cell.length_c   1.000
_cell.angle_alpha   90.00
_cell.angle_beta   90.00
_cell.angle_gamma   90.00
#
_symmetry.space_group_name_H-M   'P 1'
#
loop_
_entity.id
_entity.type
_entity.pdbx_description
1 polymer ?
#
loop_
_entity_poly.entity_id
_entity_poly.type
_entity_poly.pdbx_seq_one_letter_code
_entity_poly.pdbx_strand_id
1 'polypeptide(L)'
;MPVPAYTMRASFELEAGAVGQTTDFKEGSRRLEWNLKKIVGGSEHTLRAKLTFSQESHGNITKEAGPVNMNFTIPMYNASKLQVRYLQIAKKSKAYNPYRWVRYVTQANSYVARL
;
A
#
# COMPACT_ATOMS: atom_id res chain seq x y z
N MET A 1 -2.80 -3.56 8.81
CA MET A 1 -3.94 -3.15 9.66
C MET A 1 -3.68 -3.56 11.11
N PRO A 2 -3.61 -2.64 12.07
CA PRO A 2 -3.54 -2.97 13.49
C PRO A 2 -4.81 -3.70 13.96
N VAL A 3 -4.67 -4.64 14.88
CA VAL A 3 -5.78 -5.41 15.46
C VAL A 3 -5.79 -5.28 16.99
N PRO A 4 -6.89 -5.62 17.68
CA PRO A 4 -6.95 -5.54 19.14
C PRO A 4 -5.80 -6.29 19.82
N ALA A 5 -5.32 -5.76 20.95
CA ALA A 5 -4.14 -6.27 21.65
C ALA A 5 -4.28 -7.72 22.14
N TYR A 6 -5.52 -8.18 22.36
CA TYR A 6 -5.88 -9.53 22.78
C TYR A 6 -6.08 -10.51 21.61
N THR A 7 -5.66 -10.14 20.38
CA THR A 7 -5.65 -11.04 19.23
C THR A 7 -4.53 -12.07 19.37
N MET A 8 -4.89 -13.34 19.56
CA MET A 8 -3.95 -14.46 19.66
C MET A 8 -3.53 -14.98 18.30
N ARG A 9 -4.48 -15.11 17.37
CA ARG A 9 -4.24 -15.68 16.04
C ARG A 9 -5.07 -14.96 14.99
N ALA A 10 -4.55 -14.93 13.77
CA ALA A 10 -5.33 -14.59 12.58
C ALA A 10 -5.21 -15.71 11.55
N SER A 11 -6.30 -15.95 10.84
CA SER A 11 -6.32 -16.79 9.63
C SER A 11 -6.86 -15.98 8.47
N PHE A 12 -6.41 -16.31 7.27
CA PHE A 12 -6.63 -15.51 6.07
C PHE A 12 -7.23 -16.37 4.96
N GLU A 13 -8.25 -15.85 4.32
CA GLU A 13 -8.89 -16.43 3.14
C GLU A 13 -8.69 -15.44 1.99
N LEU A 14 -7.96 -15.91 0.97
CA LEU A 14 -7.73 -15.19 -0.28
C LEU A 14 -8.69 -15.69 -1.36
N GLU A 15 -9.05 -14.81 -2.30
CA GLU A 15 -9.88 -15.17 -3.45
C GLU A 15 -9.19 -16.18 -4.38
N ALA A 16 -9.98 -16.97 -5.10
CA ALA A 16 -9.48 -17.88 -6.12
C ALA A 16 -8.73 -17.08 -7.19
N GLY A 17 -7.46 -17.41 -7.44
CA GLY A 17 -6.62 -16.70 -8.40
C GLY A 17 -5.85 -15.51 -7.82
N ALA A 18 -5.74 -15.37 -6.50
CA ALA A 18 -4.90 -14.38 -5.81
C ALA A 18 -3.37 -14.59 -5.98
N VAL A 19 -2.91 -14.70 -7.23
CA VAL A 19 -1.51 -14.96 -7.56
C VAL A 19 -0.63 -13.79 -7.12
N GLY A 20 0.43 -14.08 -6.36
CA GLY A 20 1.38 -13.07 -5.89
C GLY A 20 0.86 -12.21 -4.73
N GLN A 21 -0.23 -12.64 -4.08
CA GLN A 21 -0.67 -12.07 -2.82
C GLN A 21 -0.17 -12.91 -1.65
N THR A 22 0.25 -12.25 -0.57
CA THR A 22 0.69 -12.92 0.66
C THR A 22 0.13 -12.20 1.87
N THR A 23 -0.22 -12.95 2.90
CA THR A 23 -0.82 -12.45 4.13
C THR A 23 -0.01 -12.91 5.32
N ASP A 24 0.13 -12.05 6.33
CA ASP A 24 0.85 -12.37 7.55
C ASP A 24 0.20 -11.69 8.76
N PHE A 25 0.40 -12.27 9.94
CA PHE A 25 0.05 -11.67 11.21
C PHE A 25 1.32 -11.46 12.05
N LYS A 26 1.70 -10.20 12.21
CA LYS A 26 2.81 -9.80 13.06
C LYS A 26 2.34 -9.74 14.50
N GLU A 27 2.60 -10.80 15.25
CA GLU A 27 2.17 -10.90 16.64
C GLU A 27 2.77 -9.79 17.53
N GLY A 28 4.08 -9.56 17.41
CA GLY A 28 4.79 -8.57 18.23
C GLY A 28 4.29 -7.12 18.05
N SER A 29 3.70 -6.79 16.91
CA SER A 29 3.10 -5.48 16.64
C SER A 29 1.57 -5.51 16.52
N ARG A 30 0.94 -6.67 16.81
CA ARG A 30 -0.49 -6.94 16.67
C ARG A 30 -1.06 -6.35 15.38
N ARG A 31 -0.48 -6.75 14.24
CA ARG A 31 -0.81 -6.18 12.92
C ARG A 31 -0.96 -7.24 11.84
N LEU A 32 -2.01 -7.14 11.05
CA LEU A 32 -2.18 -7.88 9.80
C LEU A 32 -1.43 -7.16 8.67
N GLU A 33 -0.71 -7.94 7.87
CA GLU A 33 -0.03 -7.47 6.67
C GLU A 33 -0.56 -8.22 5.45
N TRP A 34 -0.91 -7.47 4.41
CA TRP A 34 -1.33 -8.01 3.13
C TRP A 34 -0.49 -7.37 2.05
N ASN A 35 0.29 -8.18 1.35
CA ASN A 35 1.19 -7.74 0.31
C ASN A 35 0.68 -8.27 -1.03
N LEU A 36 0.54 -7.37 -2.00
CA LEU A 36 0.23 -7.70 -3.38
C LEU A 36 1.41 -7.27 -4.25
N LYS A 37 2.05 -8.20 -4.96
CA LYS A 37 3.23 -7.88 -5.79
C LYS A 37 2.90 -6.94 -6.95
N LYS A 38 1.70 -7.07 -7.53
CA LYS A 38 1.23 -6.27 -8.65
C LYS A 38 -0.27 -6.07 -8.54
N ILE A 39 -0.72 -4.84 -8.77
CA ILE A 39 -2.12 -4.48 -8.88
C ILE A 39 -2.29 -3.79 -10.23
N VAL A 40 -3.32 -4.17 -10.98
CA VAL A 40 -3.67 -3.55 -12.26
C VAL A 40 -4.72 -2.49 -12.00
N GLY A 41 -4.62 -1.33 -12.67
CA GLY A 41 -5.64 -0.30 -12.53
C GLY A 41 -7.03 -0.84 -12.91
N GLY A 42 -8.04 -0.54 -12.09
CA GLY A 42 -9.41 -1.03 -12.29
C GLY A 42 -9.67 -2.45 -11.78
N SER A 43 -8.70 -3.11 -11.13
CA SER A 43 -8.95 -4.37 -10.43
C SER A 43 -9.47 -4.13 -9.00
N GLU A 44 -10.23 -5.11 -8.51
CA GLU A 44 -10.64 -5.23 -7.12
C GLU A 44 -9.95 -6.46 -6.50
N HIS A 45 -9.62 -6.36 -5.23
CA HIS A 45 -9.02 -7.45 -4.47
C HIS A 45 -9.63 -7.47 -3.07
N THR A 46 -10.02 -8.66 -2.60
CA THR A 46 -10.55 -8.84 -1.24
C THR A 46 -9.66 -9.76 -0.42
N LEU A 47 -9.44 -9.37 0.84
CA LEU A 47 -8.87 -10.23 1.87
C LEU A 47 -9.90 -10.43 2.99
N ARG A 48 -10.20 -11.68 3.33
CA ARG A 48 -10.97 -12.01 4.52
C ARG A 48 -10.04 -12.51 5.62
N ALA A 49 -10.06 -11.85 6.77
CA ALA A 49 -9.29 -12.26 7.95
C ALA A 49 -10.24 -12.67 9.07
N LYS A 50 -10.00 -13.84 9.67
CA LYS A 50 -10.69 -14.32 10.89
C LYS A 50 -9.73 -14.21 12.06
N LEU A 51 -10.13 -13.48 13.10
CA LEU A 51 -9.34 -13.25 14.30
C LEU A 51 -9.81 -14.17 15.43
N THR A 52 -8.84 -14.72 16.17
CA THR A 52 -9.09 -15.48 17.39
C THR A 52 -8.55 -14.69 18.57
N PHE A 53 -9.42 -14.44 19.55
CA PHE A 53 -9.14 -13.63 20.72
C PHE A 53 -8.92 -14.48 21.97
N SER A 54 -8.12 -14.00 22.92
CA SER A 54 -7.91 -14.67 24.21
C SER A 54 -9.07 -14.51 25.19
N GLN A 55 -9.97 -13.57 24.90
CA GLN A 55 -11.13 -13.23 25.71
C GLN A 55 -12.28 -12.80 24.80
N GLU A 56 -13.49 -12.81 25.32
CA GLU A 56 -14.64 -12.25 24.61
C GLU A 56 -14.47 -10.74 24.41
N SER A 57 -14.82 -10.26 23.21
CA SER A 57 -14.83 -8.83 22.92
C SER A 57 -16.09 -8.21 23.51
N HIS A 58 -15.95 -7.37 24.53
CA HIS A 58 -17.06 -6.58 25.09
C HIS A 58 -17.26 -5.22 24.42
N GLY A 59 -16.37 -4.85 23.48
CA GLY A 59 -16.34 -3.54 22.82
C GLY A 59 -16.56 -3.59 21.31
N ASN A 60 -16.53 -2.41 20.69
CA ASN A 60 -16.57 -2.29 19.24
C ASN A 60 -15.16 -2.53 18.66
N ILE A 61 -14.98 -3.71 18.08
CA ILE A 61 -13.71 -4.15 17.45
C ILE A 61 -13.19 -3.14 16.41
N THR A 62 -14.06 -2.44 15.67
CA THR A 62 -13.59 -1.46 14.66
C THR A 62 -12.98 -0.22 15.29
N LYS A 63 -13.43 0.17 16.50
CA LYS A 63 -12.83 1.27 17.27
C LYS A 63 -11.52 0.87 17.94
N GLU A 64 -11.39 -0.39 18.33
CA GLU A 64 -10.18 -0.94 18.95
C GLU A 64 -9.10 -1.28 17.90
N ALA A 65 -9.53 -1.66 16.70
CA ALA A 65 -8.65 -1.79 15.56
C ALA A 65 -8.16 -0.41 15.10
N GLY A 66 -6.86 -0.30 14.87
CA GLY A 66 -6.27 0.91 14.30
C GLY A 66 -6.61 1.07 12.82
N PRO A 67 -6.34 2.24 12.24
CA PRO A 67 -6.65 2.47 10.84
C PRO A 67 -5.80 1.60 9.90
N VAL A 68 -6.33 1.36 8.70
CA VAL A 68 -5.62 0.64 7.64
C VAL A 68 -4.65 1.60 6.96
N ASN A 69 -3.36 1.28 7.01
CA ASN A 69 -2.33 1.99 6.26
C ASN A 69 -2.02 1.23 4.96
N MET A 70 -1.94 1.95 3.84
CA MET A 70 -1.55 1.41 2.54
C MET A 70 -0.24 2.02 2.07
N ASN A 71 0.71 1.17 1.71
CA ASN A 71 1.95 1.58 1.05
C ASN A 71 1.97 1.02 -0.37
N PHE A 72 2.16 1.88 -1.37
CA PHE A 72 2.21 1.48 -2.77
C PHE A 72 3.07 2.42 -3.60
N THR A 73 3.51 1.95 -4.77
CA THR A 73 4.20 2.74 -5.79
C THR A 73 3.53 2.50 -7.14
N ILE A 74 3.17 3.57 -7.84
CA ILE A 74 2.64 3.55 -9.20
C ILE A 74 3.71 4.13 -10.14
N PRO A 75 4.37 3.29 -10.94
CA PRO A 75 5.37 3.74 -11.90
C PRO A 75 4.69 4.44 -13.08
N MET A 76 5.39 5.42 -13.67
CA MET A 76 4.97 6.15 -14.87
C MET A 76 3.59 6.83 -14.76
N TYR A 77 3.12 7.05 -13.53
CA TYR A 77 1.86 7.73 -13.24
C TYR A 77 2.11 8.96 -12.38
N ASN A 78 1.36 10.02 -12.66
CA ASN A 78 1.40 11.25 -11.89
C ASN A 78 0.00 11.66 -11.40
N ALA A 79 -0.24 11.47 -10.11
CA ALA A 79 -1.50 11.86 -9.47
C ALA A 79 -1.75 13.39 -9.47
N SER A 80 -0.70 14.22 -9.41
CA SER A 80 -0.86 15.69 -9.37
C SER A 80 -1.06 16.31 -10.76
N LYS A 81 -0.93 15.52 -11.82
CA LYS A 81 -0.91 15.99 -13.22
C LYS A 81 0.22 16.98 -13.56
N LEU A 82 1.22 17.14 -12.68
CA LEU A 82 2.43 17.91 -12.99
C LEU A 82 3.12 17.37 -14.26
N GLN A 83 3.51 18.27 -15.15
CA GLN A 83 4.23 17.90 -16.37
C GLN A 83 5.44 18.82 -16.55
N VAL A 84 6.62 18.20 -16.64
CA VAL A 84 7.86 18.88 -17.05
C VAL A 84 7.73 19.22 -18.54
N ARG A 85 7.60 20.51 -18.84
CA ARG A 85 7.45 21.00 -20.22
C ARG A 85 8.77 21.07 -20.97
N TYR A 86 9.83 21.55 -20.32
CA TYR A 86 11.16 21.64 -20.91
C TYR A 86 12.24 21.61 -19.82
N LEU A 87 13.45 21.21 -20.20
CA LEU A 87 14.66 21.25 -19.38
C LEU A 87 15.74 22.03 -20.14
N GLN A 88 15.92 23.29 -19.76
CA GLN A 88 16.92 24.17 -20.34
C GLN A 88 18.29 23.92 -19.70
N ILE A 89 19.32 23.77 -20.53
CA ILE A 89 20.70 23.59 -20.10
C ILE A 89 21.49 24.81 -20.55
N ALA A 90 21.85 25.69 -19.63
CA ALA A 90 22.61 26.89 -19.92
C ALA A 90 24.09 26.55 -20.10
N LYS A 91 24.53 26.29 -21.34
CA LYS A 91 25.96 26.13 -21.69
C LYS A 91 26.29 26.81 -23.01
N LYS A 92 27.48 27.42 -23.09
CA LYS A 92 27.92 28.26 -24.22
C LYS A 92 28.36 27.47 -25.46
N SER A 93 28.59 26.16 -25.37
CA SER A 93 29.08 25.34 -26.49
C SER A 93 27.94 24.68 -27.26
N LYS A 94 27.85 24.98 -28.56
CA LYS A 94 26.86 24.38 -29.50
C LYS A 94 27.04 22.87 -29.70
N ALA A 95 28.20 22.31 -29.39
CA ALA A 95 28.49 20.89 -29.58
C ALA A 95 27.95 19.98 -28.45
N TYR A 96 27.45 20.57 -27.36
CA TYR A 96 27.00 19.82 -26.18
C TYR A 96 25.48 19.64 -26.19
N ASN A 97 25.02 18.46 -26.62
CA ASN A 97 23.60 18.09 -26.59
C ASN A 97 23.37 16.79 -25.80
N PRO A 98 23.20 16.85 -24.48
CA PRO A 98 23.00 15.65 -23.67
C PRO A 98 21.58 15.09 -23.79
N TYR A 99 21.45 13.78 -23.57
CA TYR A 99 20.16 13.13 -23.40
C TYR A 99 19.42 13.67 -22.17
N ARG A 100 18.09 13.75 -22.27
CA ARG A 100 17.20 14.21 -21.21
C ARG A 100 16.16 13.14 -20.95
N TRP A 101 15.99 12.76 -19.69
CA TRP A 101 15.07 11.72 -19.28
C TRP A 101 14.20 12.22 -18.14
N VAL A 102 12.93 11.84 -18.16
CA VAL A 102 12.00 12.10 -17.06
C VAL A 102 11.25 10.81 -16.76
N ARG A 103 11.05 10.52 -15.48
CA ARG A 103 10.14 9.47 -15.01
C ARG A 103 9.26 10.04 -13.92
N TYR A 104 7.97 9.73 -13.98
CA TYR A 104 7.04 10.04 -12.90
C TYR A 104 6.82 8.79 -12.08
N VAL A 105 6.85 8.94 -10.76
CA VAL A 105 6.54 7.86 -9.82
C VAL A 105 5.65 8.45 -8.75
N THR A 106 4.48 7.84 -8.57
CA THR A 106 3.59 8.18 -7.46
C THR A 106 3.82 7.17 -6.34
N GLN A 107 4.10 7.64 -5.14
CA GLN A 107 4.25 6.79 -3.95
C GLN A 107 3.23 7.20 -2.91
N ALA A 108 2.71 6.22 -2.17
CA ALA A 108 1.90 6.49 -1.00
C ALA A 108 2.78 7.12 0.10
N ASN A 109 2.29 8.19 0.71
CA ASN A 109 2.86 8.72 1.95
C ASN A 109 2.00 8.25 3.13
N SER A 110 1.30 9.16 3.82
CA SER A 110 0.29 8.80 4.82
C SER A 110 -1.07 8.47 4.16
N TYR A 111 -1.16 7.33 3.49
CA TYR A 111 -2.42 6.84 2.92
C TYR A 111 -3.13 5.92 3.91
N VAL A 112 -4.15 6.45 4.60
CA VAL A 112 -4.76 5.83 5.76
C VAL A 112 -6.29 5.85 5.63
N ALA A 113 -6.94 4.71 5.89
CA ALA A 113 -8.39 4.56 5.95
C ALA A 113 -8.83 4.17 7.37
N ARG A 114 -9.87 4.82 7.90
CA ARG A 114 -10.49 4.48 9.20
C ARG A 114 -11.71 3.59 8.96
N LEU A 115 -11.91 2.62 9.87
CA LEU A 115 -13.03 1.68 9.87
C LEU A 115 -14.12 2.11 10.84
#